data_AF-A0A7Y0A036-F1
#
_entry.id   AF-A0A7Y0A036-F1
#
_cell.length_a   1.000
_cell.length_b   1.000
_cell.length_c   1.000
_cell.angle_alpha   90.00
_cell.angle_beta   90.00
_cell.angle_gamma   90.00
#
_symmetry.space_group_name_H-M   'P 1'
#
loop_
_entity.id
_entity.type
_entity.pdbx_description
1 polymer ?
#
loop_
_entity_poly.entity_id
_entity_poly.type
_entity_poly.pdbx_seq_one_letter_code
_entity_poly.pdbx_strand_id
1 'polypeptide(L)'
;MSAEALILSEVEMVRDDTAHAVTPPKGFYGTRSRAFEFRDQIEHLLDSEAQRIIIEFDGVSATQSFIDELLGVLIVHRGAETVRRLVFKGCSDDLKAIIGFVLNDRIEQLEDANAMRSRH
;
A
#
# COMPACT_ATOMS: atom_id res chain seq x y z
N MET A 1 3.36 -35.79 34.44
CA MET A 1 3.59 -34.85 33.34
C MET A 1 2.22 -34.33 32.93
N SER A 2 1.90 -33.11 33.34
CA SER A 2 0.54 -32.54 33.31
C SER A 2 0.22 -31.97 31.92
N ALA A 3 -1.04 -32.03 31.53
CA ALA A 3 -1.58 -31.55 30.24
C ALA A 3 -1.39 -30.03 30.00
N GLU A 4 -0.84 -29.30 30.97
CA GLU A 4 -0.49 -27.88 30.86
C GLU A 4 0.68 -27.58 29.92
N ALA A 5 1.53 -28.58 29.61
CA ALA A 5 2.68 -28.36 28.72
C ALA A 5 2.33 -28.32 27.23
N LEU A 6 1.11 -28.69 26.84
CA LEU A 6 0.66 -28.73 25.43
C LEU A 6 -0.20 -27.51 25.03
N ILE A 7 -0.58 -26.66 25.98
CA ILE A 7 -1.38 -25.45 25.70
C ILE A 7 -0.47 -24.24 25.41
N LEU A 8 0.82 -24.32 25.77
CA LEU A 8 1.78 -23.23 25.56
C LEU A 8 2.30 -23.10 24.12
N SER A 9 1.89 -23.97 23.18
CA SER A 9 2.15 -23.80 21.74
C SER A 9 1.01 -23.12 20.97
N GLU A 10 -0.11 -22.82 21.62
CA GLU A 10 -1.29 -22.18 20.99
C GLU A 10 -1.46 -20.69 21.38
N VAL A 11 -0.51 -20.14 22.13
CA VAL A 11 -0.46 -18.73 22.57
C VAL A 11 0.61 -17.96 21.80
N GLU A 12 0.64 -18.12 20.47
CA GLU A 12 1.25 -17.15 19.55
C GLU A 12 0.21 -16.57 18.58
N MET A 13 -1.04 -16.44 19.04
CA MET A 13 -1.99 -15.52 18.44
C MET A 13 -1.82 -14.13 19.07
N VAL A 14 -1.76 -13.10 18.23
CA VAL A 14 -1.40 -11.70 18.51
C VAL A 14 0.11 -11.41 18.45
N ARG A 15 0.78 -11.89 17.39
CA ARG A 15 1.96 -11.19 16.89
C ARG A 15 1.47 -10.07 15.96
N ASP A 16 1.24 -8.91 16.56
CA ASP A 16 1.39 -7.60 15.92
C ASP A 16 0.56 -7.35 14.64
N ASP A 17 -0.73 -7.02 14.80
CA ASP A 17 -1.56 -6.41 13.72
C ASP A 17 -1.03 -5.03 13.27
N THR A 18 0.14 -4.61 13.77
CA THR A 18 0.88 -3.39 13.43
C THR A 18 2.12 -3.62 12.54
N ALA A 19 2.45 -4.87 12.18
CA ALA A 19 3.78 -5.19 11.63
C ALA A 19 4.06 -4.71 10.19
N HIS A 20 3.06 -4.22 9.45
CA HIS A 20 3.23 -3.82 8.03
C HIS A 20 2.54 -2.48 7.73
N ALA A 21 2.66 -1.52 8.64
CA ALA A 21 2.16 -0.17 8.45
C ALA A 21 3.26 0.78 7.94
N VAL A 22 2.90 1.63 6.98
CA VAL A 22 3.69 2.78 6.55
C VAL A 22 2.90 4.05 6.90
N THR A 23 3.47 4.87 7.79
CA THR A 23 2.80 6.04 8.35
C THR A 23 3.63 7.30 8.06
N PRO A 24 3.37 8.00 6.94
CA PRO A 24 3.96 9.31 6.70
C PRO A 24 3.67 10.26 7.87
N PRO A 25 4.67 11.05 8.32
CA PRO A 25 4.44 12.09 9.31
C PRO A 25 3.29 13.03 8.92
N LYS A 26 2.54 13.52 9.91
CA LYS A 26 1.45 14.49 9.68
C LYS A 26 1.98 15.73 8.94
N GLY A 27 1.18 16.23 7.99
CA GLY A 27 1.54 17.40 7.21
C GLY A 27 1.14 17.33 5.74
N PHE A 28 1.68 18.27 4.96
CA PHE A 28 1.39 18.40 3.54
C PHE A 28 2.51 17.84 2.65
N TYR A 29 2.12 17.02 1.67
CA TYR A 29 3.00 16.35 0.71
C TYR A 29 2.66 16.78 -0.72
N GLY A 30 3.34 17.83 -1.19
CA GLY A 30 3.08 18.42 -2.50
C GLY A 30 3.92 17.89 -3.67
N THR A 31 4.99 17.14 -3.40
CA THR A 31 6.00 16.79 -4.41
C THR A 31 6.21 15.28 -4.52
N ARG A 32 6.52 14.82 -5.73
CA ARG A 32 6.89 13.41 -6.01
C ARG A 32 8.06 12.94 -5.16
N SER A 33 9.09 13.79 -5.01
CA SER A 33 10.31 13.43 -4.29
C SER A 33 10.09 12.94 -2.86
N ARG A 34 9.04 13.42 -2.19
CA ARG A 34 8.71 12.98 -0.82
C ARG A 34 8.06 11.59 -0.77
N ALA A 35 7.53 11.09 -1.88
CA ALA A 35 6.91 9.77 -1.92
C ALA A 35 7.95 8.63 -1.95
N PHE A 36 9.19 8.91 -2.35
CA PHE A 36 10.23 7.88 -2.53
C PHE A 36 10.48 7.07 -1.27
N GLU A 37 10.64 7.73 -0.12
CA GLU A 37 10.95 7.05 1.15
C GLU A 37 9.82 6.09 1.57
N PHE A 38 8.57 6.48 1.35
CA PHE A 38 7.41 5.66 1.72
C PHE A 38 7.17 4.56 0.69
N ARG A 39 7.40 4.84 -0.60
CA ARG A 39 7.31 3.80 -1.63
C ARG A 39 8.32 2.69 -1.36
N ASP A 40 9.57 3.04 -1.08
CA ASP A 40 10.63 2.05 -0.80
C ASP A 40 10.27 1.15 0.40
N GLN A 41 9.67 1.72 1.44
CA GLN A 41 9.13 0.96 2.58
C GLN A 41 7.98 0.03 2.16
N ILE A 42 7.03 0.53 1.37
CA ILE A 42 5.92 -0.29 0.86
C ILE A 42 6.45 -1.43 -0.03
N GLU A 43 7.46 -1.17 -0.87
CA GLU A 43 8.10 -2.18 -1.72
C GLU A 43 8.75 -3.28 -0.88
N HIS A 44 9.53 -2.92 0.13
CA HIS A 44 10.11 -3.90 1.07
C HIS A 44 9.04 -4.75 1.77
N LEU A 45 7.92 -4.14 2.18
CA LEU A 45 6.81 -4.87 2.78
C LEU A 45 6.08 -5.76 1.76
N LEU A 46 5.94 -5.33 0.51
CA LEU A 46 5.36 -6.13 -0.57
C LEU A 46 6.22 -7.35 -0.90
N ASP A 47 7.54 -7.26 -0.74
CA ASP A 47 8.47 -8.36 -0.95
C ASP A 47 8.53 -9.35 0.24
N SER A 48 7.88 -9.00 1.35
CA SER A 48 7.73 -9.88 2.52
C SER A 48 6.48 -10.78 2.43
N GLU A 49 6.35 -11.73 3.36
CA GLU A 49 5.18 -12.61 3.50
C GLU A 49 3.91 -11.88 4.01
N ALA A 50 3.97 -10.56 4.20
CA ALA A 50 2.85 -9.72 4.63
C ALA A 50 1.63 -9.87 3.72
N GLN A 51 0.50 -10.33 4.26
CA GLN A 51 -0.72 -10.46 3.45
C GLN A 51 -1.32 -9.10 3.07
N ARG A 52 -1.25 -8.13 3.99
CA ARG A 52 -1.77 -6.77 3.80
C ARG A 52 -0.80 -5.74 4.35
N ILE A 53 -0.72 -4.61 3.66
CA ILE A 53 0.12 -3.47 4.00
C ILE A 53 -0.79 -2.28 4.26
N ILE A 54 -0.66 -1.71 5.45
CA ILE A 54 -1.47 -0.58 5.87
C ILE A 54 -0.70 0.70 5.53
N ILE A 55 -1.37 1.66 4.92
CA ILE A 55 -0.83 3.00 4.69
C ILE A 55 -1.71 3.98 5.46
N GLU A 56 -1.14 4.62 6.47
CA GLU A 56 -1.87 5.51 7.38
C GLU A 56 -1.69 6.97 6.98
N PHE A 57 -2.82 7.65 6.73
CA PHE A 57 -2.86 9.04 6.29
C PHE A 57 -3.49 9.98 7.31
N ASP A 58 -3.58 9.59 8.59
CA ASP A 58 -4.13 10.45 9.63
C ASP A 58 -3.33 11.76 9.74
N GLY A 59 -3.99 12.90 9.54
CA GLY A 59 -3.34 14.21 9.52
C GLY A 59 -2.43 14.45 8.32
N VAL A 60 -2.53 13.63 7.26
CA VAL A 60 -1.79 13.79 6.01
C VAL A 60 -2.70 14.42 4.94
N SER A 61 -2.16 15.41 4.24
CA SER A 61 -2.73 15.95 3.00
C SER A 61 -1.70 15.83 1.90
N ALA A 62 -2.10 15.36 0.73
CA ALA A 62 -1.17 15.13 -0.37
C ALA A 62 -1.77 15.55 -1.72
N THR A 63 -0.89 15.87 -2.66
CA THR A 63 -1.27 16.14 -4.05
C THR A 63 -1.37 14.84 -4.86
N GLN A 64 -2.02 14.92 -6.02
CA GLN A 64 -2.01 13.84 -7.00
C GLN A 64 -0.59 13.43 -7.41
N SER A 65 0.34 14.37 -7.53
CA SER A 65 1.73 14.06 -7.90
C SER A 65 2.42 13.18 -6.85
N PHE A 66 2.22 13.46 -5.56
CA PHE A 66 2.75 12.60 -4.49
C PHE A 66 2.11 11.20 -4.53
N ILE A 67 0.79 11.11 -4.67
CA ILE A 67 0.08 9.82 -4.67
C ILE A 67 0.38 9.00 -5.92
N ASP A 68 0.56 9.64 -7.07
CA ASP A 68 1.02 9.01 -8.31
C ASP A 68 2.42 8.41 -8.16
N GLU A 69 3.35 9.14 -7.55
CA GLU A 69 4.70 8.62 -7.29
C GLU A 69 4.70 7.48 -6.26
N LEU A 70 3.83 7.58 -5.25
CA LEU A 70 3.71 6.60 -4.17
C LEU A 70 3.06 5.30 -4.65
N LEU A 71 1.89 5.40 -5.29
CA LEU A 71 1.03 4.26 -5.64
C LEU A 71 1.06 3.96 -7.13
N GLY A 72 0.98 4.98 -7.98
CA GLY A 72 0.93 4.79 -9.43
C GLY A 72 2.16 4.03 -9.96
N VAL A 73 3.34 4.40 -9.47
CA VAL A 73 4.60 3.68 -9.78
C VAL A 73 4.56 2.22 -9.34
N LEU A 74 4.05 1.94 -8.13
CA LEU A 74 3.91 0.56 -7.63
C LEU A 74 3.02 -0.28 -8.54
N ILE A 75 1.88 0.28 -8.94
CA ILE A 75 0.91 -0.42 -9.79
C ILE A 75 1.52 -0.71 -11.15
N VAL A 76 2.19 0.27 -11.77
CA VAL A 76 2.85 0.08 -13.07
C VAL A 76 3.94 -0.98 -13.02
N HIS A 77 4.75 -1.01 -11.95
CA HIS A 77 5.88 -1.95 -11.86
C HIS A 77 5.48 -3.35 -11.42
N ARG A 78 4.51 -3.48 -10.51
CA ARG A 78 4.17 -4.76 -9.86
C ARG A 78 2.83 -5.34 -10.34
N GLY A 79 2.06 -4.56 -11.10
CA GLY A 79 0.75 -4.93 -11.63
C GLY A 79 -0.41 -4.55 -10.72
N ALA A 80 -1.61 -4.51 -11.33
CA ALA A 80 -2.87 -4.09 -10.67
C ALA A 80 -3.24 -4.92 -9.44
N GLU A 81 -2.83 -6.19 -9.40
CA GLU A 81 -3.05 -7.09 -8.26
C GLU A 81 -2.43 -6.58 -6.95
N THR A 82 -1.40 -5.72 -7.04
CA THR A 82 -0.77 -5.06 -5.88
C THR A 82 -1.78 -4.30 -5.04
N VAL A 83 -2.81 -3.68 -5.66
CA VAL A 83 -3.84 -2.92 -4.94
C VAL A 83 -4.56 -3.78 -3.91
N ARG A 84 -4.75 -5.08 -4.18
CA ARG A 84 -5.46 -6.00 -3.27
C ARG A 84 -4.73 -6.22 -1.94
N ARG A 85 -3.42 -5.94 -1.90
CA ARG A 85 -2.59 -6.02 -0.69
C ARG A 85 -2.53 -4.70 0.07
N LEU A 86 -3.00 -3.59 -0.49
CA LEU A 86 -2.91 -2.26 0.15
C LEU A 86 -4.19 -1.94 0.91
N VAL A 87 -4.04 -1.40 2.12
CA VAL A 87 -5.13 -0.94 2.97
C VAL A 87 -4.87 0.50 3.38
N PHE A 88 -5.75 1.42 2.97
CA PHE A 88 -5.62 2.83 3.29
C PHE A 88 -6.43 3.18 4.55
N LYS A 89 -5.80 3.79 5.55
CA LYS A 89 -6.44 4.24 6.80
C LYS A 89 -6.26 5.74 6.99
N GLY A 90 -7.21 6.38 7.69
CA GLY A 90 -7.11 7.80 8.05
C GLY A 90 -7.20 8.79 6.87
N CYS A 91 -7.68 8.36 5.70
CA CYS A 91 -7.78 9.23 4.53
C CYS A 91 -8.88 10.29 4.70
N SER A 92 -8.55 11.55 4.43
CA SER A 92 -9.54 12.60 4.16
C SER A 92 -10.29 12.31 2.86
N ASP A 93 -11.45 12.95 2.65
CA ASP A 93 -12.24 12.73 1.44
C ASP A 93 -11.50 13.18 0.18
N ASP A 94 -10.75 14.29 0.26
CA ASP A 94 -9.87 14.74 -0.83
C ASP A 94 -8.82 13.68 -1.15
N LEU A 95 -8.22 13.08 -0.13
CA LEU A 95 -7.19 12.07 -0.32
C LEU A 95 -7.76 10.77 -0.90
N LYS A 96 -8.96 10.35 -0.47
CA LYS A 96 -9.68 9.21 -1.09
C LYS A 96 -9.95 9.47 -2.57
N ALA A 97 -10.37 10.68 -2.92
CA ALA A 97 -10.63 11.06 -4.31
C ALA A 97 -9.35 11.00 -5.15
N ILE A 98 -8.24 11.54 -4.64
CA ILE A 98 -6.93 11.50 -5.31
C ILE A 98 -6.43 10.06 -5.47
N ILE A 99 -6.49 9.23 -4.41
CA ILE A 99 -6.09 7.82 -4.46
C ILE A 99 -6.93 7.07 -5.49
N GLY A 100 -8.25 7.22 -5.44
CA GLY A 100 -9.16 6.57 -6.38
C GLY A 100 -8.87 6.97 -7.83
N PHE A 101 -8.66 8.26 -8.09
CA PHE A 101 -8.28 8.75 -9.41
C PHE A 101 -6.99 8.11 -9.92
N VAL A 102 -5.92 8.15 -9.12
CA VAL A 102 -4.60 7.62 -9.51
C VAL A 102 -4.65 6.11 -9.75
N LEU A 103 -5.28 5.35 -8.85
CA LEU A 103 -5.36 3.89 -8.98
C LEU A 103 -6.14 3.49 -10.23
N ASN A 104 -7.30 4.11 -10.48
CA ASN A 104 -8.11 3.81 -11.65
C ASN A 104 -7.36 4.14 -12.96
N ASP A 105 -6.77 5.34 -13.06
CA ASP A 105 -6.02 5.78 -14.24
C ASP A 105 -4.85 4.84 -14.57
N ARG A 106 -4.11 4.39 -13.56
CA ARG A 106 -2.94 3.50 -13.75
C ARG A 106 -3.32 2.06 -14.06
N ILE A 107 -4.43 1.56 -13.51
CA ILE A 107 -4.96 0.23 -13.83
C ILE A 107 -5.46 0.21 -15.28
N GLU A 108 -6.25 1.21 -15.69
CA GLU A 108 -6.75 1.32 -17.07
C GLU A 108 -5.59 1.36 -18.07
N GLN A 109 -4.56 2.17 -17.80
CA GLN A 109 -3.36 2.24 -18.64
C GLN A 109 -2.62 0.89 -18.76
N LEU A 110 -2.57 0.10 -17.68
CA LEU A 110 -1.96 -1.24 -17.73
C LEU A 110 -2.80 -2.22 -18.55
N GLU A 111 -4.13 -2.18 -18.40
CA GLU A 111 -5.04 -3.03 -19.16
C GLU A 111 -4.96 -2.73 -20.66
N ASP A 112 -4.97 -1.45 -21.04
CA ASP A 112 -4.80 -0.99 -22.41
C ASP A 112 -3.46 -1.43 -22.99
N ALA A 113 -2.36 -1.25 -22.25
CA ALA A 113 -1.03 -1.68 -22.68
C ALA A 113 -0.97 -3.20 -22.90
N ASN A 114 -1.58 -4.00 -22.01
CA ASN A 114 -1.64 -5.46 -22.14
C ASN A 114 -2.50 -5.91 -23.32
N ALA A 115 -3.62 -5.23 -23.57
CA ALA A 115 -4.49 -5.50 -24.73
C ALA A 115 -3.77 -5.21 -26.05
N MET A 116 -2.98 -4.15 -26.14
CA MET A 116 -2.18 -3.84 -27.33
C MET A 116 -1.08 -4.87 -27.59
N ARG A 117 -0.43 -5.38 -26.52
CA ARG A 117 0.62 -6.41 -26.62
C ARG A 117 0.08 -7.77 -27.03
N SER A 118 -1.15 -8.12 -26.65
CA SER A 118 -1.77 -9.41 -26.98
C SER A 118 -2.29 -9.51 -28.42
N ARG A 119 -2.27 -8.40 -29.17
CA ARG A 119 -2.74 -8.31 -30.57
C ARG A 119 -1.60 -8.44 -31.59
N HIS A 120 -0.35 -8.59 -31.14
CA HIS A 120 0.85 -8.79 -31.96
C HIS A 120 1.40 -10.20 -31.73
#